data_AF-A0A150ABX6-F1
#
_entry.id   AF-A0A150ABX6-F1
#
_cell.length_a   1.000
_cell.length_b   1.000
_cell.length_c   1.000
_cell.angle_alpha   90.00
_cell.angle_beta   90.00
_cell.angle_gamma   90.00
#
_symmetry.space_group_name_H-M   'P 1'
#
loop_
_entity.id
_entity.type
_entity.pdbx_description
1 polymer ?
#
loop_
_entity_poly.entity_id
_entity_poly.type
_entity_poly.pdbx_seq_one_letter_code
_entity_poly.pdbx_strand_id
1 'polypeptide(L)'
;MNEELLNFYENCKLGVAVYKRLSKNNYEFVYYNPSGRVMDGVEGIDIVGKKVHDVFPNVFEFGLLDVFEKVHDTGDPLEMPIKGYVVDNKTTLYRTNRVQKLSCGLIVSVYSDESKLFSYINKIEDENEILSRALDYTSHNLRGDLSTSLGVFELFETVDVSPEEKYTLLRVVKENLEKIDTKIHRLVRLLSKGISVNN
;
A
#
# COMPACT_ATOMS: atom_id res chain seq x y z
N MET A 1 -2.16 -39.48 6.33
CA MET A 1 -2.58 -38.39 5.42
C MET A 1 -3.42 -37.30 6.10
N ASN A 2 -4.56 -37.59 6.74
CA ASN A 2 -5.40 -36.51 7.35
C ASN A 2 -4.69 -35.76 8.49
N GLU A 3 -3.98 -36.48 9.38
CA GLU A 3 -3.23 -35.85 10.48
C GLU A 3 -2.05 -35.00 10.00
N GLU A 4 -1.32 -35.46 8.98
CA GLU A 4 -0.18 -34.72 8.42
C GLU A 4 -0.62 -33.41 7.75
N LEU A 5 -1.76 -33.44 7.04
CA LEU A 5 -2.34 -32.24 6.44
C LEU A 5 -2.87 -31.26 7.50
N LEU A 6 -3.52 -31.76 8.55
CA LEU A 6 -3.94 -30.92 9.69
C LEU A 6 -2.73 -30.26 10.36
N ASN A 7 -1.67 -31.03 10.63
CA ASN A 7 -0.43 -30.49 11.19
C ASN A 7 0.22 -29.44 10.25
N PHE A 8 0.15 -29.62 8.94
CA PHE A 8 0.60 -28.60 7.99
C PHE A 8 -0.20 -27.31 8.12
N TYR A 9 -1.53 -27.38 8.17
CA TYR A 9 -2.38 -26.20 8.31
C TYR A 9 -2.22 -25.50 9.66
N GLU A 10 -1.98 -26.25 10.73
CA GLU A 10 -1.71 -25.68 12.06
C GLU A 10 -0.44 -24.83 12.10
N ASN A 11 0.59 -25.21 11.33
CA ASN A 11 1.88 -24.53 11.30
C ASN A 11 2.05 -23.60 10.10
N CYS A 12 1.09 -23.55 9.18
CA CYS A 12 1.14 -22.69 8.01
C CYS A 12 0.96 -21.22 8.41
N LYS A 13 1.67 -20.30 7.74
CA LYS A 13 1.52 -18.86 7.98
C LYS A 13 0.23 -18.27 7.43
N LEU A 14 -0.48 -18.97 6.55
CA LEU A 14 -1.76 -18.51 6.00
C LEU A 14 -2.89 -18.79 6.99
N GLY A 15 -3.93 -17.97 6.96
CA GLY A 15 -5.17 -18.27 7.63
C GLY A 15 -5.92 -19.37 6.88
N VAL A 16 -6.40 -20.38 7.59
CA VAL A 16 -7.17 -21.50 7.01
C VAL A 16 -8.39 -21.73 7.88
N ALA A 17 -9.57 -21.53 7.30
CA ALA A 17 -10.85 -21.75 7.96
C ALA A 17 -11.75 -22.66 7.12
N VAL A 18 -12.46 -23.55 7.81
CA VAL A 18 -13.42 -24.48 7.21
C VAL A 18 -14.80 -24.17 7.76
N TYR A 19 -15.79 -24.16 6.89
CA TYR A 19 -17.14 -23.73 7.19
C TYR A 19 -18.16 -24.76 6.75
N LYS A 20 -19.19 -24.92 7.58
CA LYS A 20 -20.40 -25.66 7.25
C LYS A 20 -21.51 -24.67 6.96
N ARG A 21 -22.18 -24.84 5.82
CA ARG A 21 -23.37 -24.04 5.49
C ARG A 21 -24.56 -24.53 6.30
N LEU A 22 -25.21 -23.63 7.04
CA LEU A 22 -26.45 -23.90 7.78
C LEU A 22 -27.68 -23.48 6.96
N SER A 23 -27.60 -22.31 6.33
CA SER A 23 -28.58 -21.77 5.39
C SER A 23 -27.90 -20.72 4.50
N LYS A 24 -28.64 -20.11 3.57
CA LYS A 24 -28.11 -19.03 2.72
C LYS A 24 -27.49 -17.92 3.57
N ASN A 25 -26.26 -17.52 3.27
CA ASN A 25 -25.46 -16.52 3.99
C ASN A 25 -25.25 -16.84 5.48
N ASN A 26 -25.42 -18.09 5.90
CA ASN A 26 -25.26 -18.50 7.29
C ASN A 26 -24.36 -19.72 7.37
N TYR A 27 -23.17 -19.50 7.91
CA TYR A 27 -22.09 -20.46 7.96
C TYR A 27 -21.58 -20.59 9.39
N GLU A 28 -21.17 -21.80 9.73
CA GLU A 28 -20.60 -22.16 11.02
C GLU A 28 -19.15 -22.60 10.83
N PHE A 29 -18.26 -22.18 11.74
CA PHE A 29 -16.88 -22.65 11.73
C PHE A 29 -16.78 -24.12 12.14
N VAL A 30 -16.14 -24.93 11.30
CA VAL A 30 -15.78 -26.33 11.58
C VAL A 30 -14.33 -26.42 12.04
N TYR A 31 -13.46 -25.58 11.48
CA TYR A 31 -12.06 -25.52 11.82
C TYR A 31 -11.52 -24.12 11.56
N TYR A 32 -10.56 -23.70 12.37
CA TYR A 32 -9.81 -22.48 12.14
C TYR A 32 -8.39 -22.63 12.69
N ASN A 33 -7.39 -22.46 11.82
CA ASN A 33 -6.00 -22.67 12.21
C ASN A 33 -5.47 -21.57 13.14
N PRO A 34 -4.39 -21.84 13.91
CA PRO A 34 -3.80 -20.87 14.82
C PRO A 34 -3.38 -19.56 14.14
N SER A 35 -2.74 -19.62 12.98
CA SER A 35 -2.28 -18.43 12.26
C SER A 35 -3.42 -17.50 11.90
N GLY A 36 -4.56 -18.04 11.44
CA GLY A 36 -5.71 -17.21 11.14
C GLY A 36 -6.33 -16.57 12.37
N ARG A 37 -6.41 -17.33 13.48
CA ARG A 37 -6.86 -16.78 14.77
C ARG A 37 -5.98 -15.64 15.27
N VAL A 38 -4.67 -15.75 15.09
CA VAL A 38 -3.69 -14.69 15.43
C VAL A 38 -3.87 -13.48 14.52
N MET A 39 -4.04 -13.68 13.21
CA MET A 39 -4.27 -12.59 12.25
C MET A 39 -5.52 -11.77 12.57
N ASP A 40 -6.53 -12.41 13.15
CA ASP A 40 -7.82 -11.81 13.44
C ASP A 40 -8.00 -11.45 14.93
N GLY A 41 -7.01 -11.71 15.78
CA GLY A 41 -7.02 -11.37 17.21
C GLY A 41 -8.05 -12.15 18.04
N VAL A 42 -8.32 -13.40 17.68
CA VAL A 42 -9.36 -14.25 18.28
C VAL A 42 -8.80 -15.53 18.91
N GLU A 43 -7.53 -15.54 19.31
CA GLU A 43 -6.86 -16.72 19.86
C GLU A 43 -7.50 -17.25 21.14
N GLY A 44 -8.10 -16.37 21.95
CA GLY A 44 -8.79 -16.71 23.20
C GLY A 44 -10.25 -17.15 23.01
N ILE A 45 -10.74 -17.23 21.77
CA ILE A 45 -12.13 -17.55 21.48
C ILE A 45 -12.23 -19.01 21.01
N ASP A 46 -13.12 -19.79 21.63
CA ASP A 46 -13.55 -21.05 21.06
C ASP A 46 -14.46 -20.77 19.85
N ILE A 47 -13.95 -20.98 18.63
CA ILE A 47 -14.59 -20.55 17.38
C ILE A 47 -15.41 -21.69 16.75
N VAL A 48 -15.06 -22.95 17.00
CA VAL A 48 -15.72 -24.09 16.37
C VAL A 48 -17.19 -24.13 16.82
N GLY A 49 -18.12 -24.32 15.88
CA GLY A 49 -19.55 -24.29 16.13
C GLY A 49 -20.17 -22.89 16.23
N LYS A 50 -19.38 -21.81 16.17
CA LYS A 50 -19.90 -20.44 16.11
C LYS A 50 -20.23 -20.03 14.68
N LYS A 51 -21.23 -19.18 14.53
CA LYS A 51 -21.56 -18.58 13.23
C LYS A 51 -20.53 -17.53 12.85
N VAL A 52 -20.23 -17.45 11.55
CA VAL A 52 -19.24 -16.51 11.04
C VAL A 52 -19.59 -15.06 11.37
N HIS A 53 -20.84 -14.66 11.18
CA HIS A 53 -21.29 -13.29 11.46
C HIS A 53 -21.37 -12.96 12.95
N ASP A 54 -21.49 -13.95 13.83
CA ASP A 54 -21.48 -13.72 15.28
C ASP A 54 -20.07 -13.37 15.77
N VAL A 55 -19.04 -13.97 15.15
CA VAL A 55 -17.63 -13.68 15.46
C VAL A 55 -17.13 -12.46 14.70
N PHE A 56 -17.53 -12.32 13.43
CA PHE A 56 -17.09 -11.26 12.53
C PHE A 56 -18.28 -10.57 11.86
N PRO A 57 -18.92 -9.58 12.50
CA PRO A 57 -20.08 -8.88 11.93
C PRO A 57 -19.77 -8.20 10.58
N ASN A 58 -18.54 -7.70 10.42
CA ASN A 58 -18.11 -6.96 9.21
C ASN A 58 -17.94 -7.88 7.99
N VAL A 59 -18.13 -9.20 8.13
CA VAL A 59 -18.04 -10.18 7.04
C VAL A 59 -19.05 -9.90 5.91
N PHE A 60 -20.19 -9.26 6.22
CA PHE A 60 -21.19 -8.86 5.24
C PHE A 60 -20.66 -7.74 4.32
N GLU A 61 -20.10 -6.68 4.90
CA GLU A 61 -19.49 -5.58 4.13
C GLU A 61 -18.25 -6.06 3.37
N PHE A 62 -17.47 -6.93 4.00
CA PHE A 62 -16.33 -7.58 3.36
C PHE A 62 -16.76 -8.45 2.16
N GLY A 63 -17.98 -8.98 2.16
CA GLY A 63 -18.56 -9.71 1.01
C GLY A 63 -18.08 -11.15 0.88
N LEU A 64 -17.46 -11.71 1.92
CA LEU A 64 -16.97 -13.09 1.92
C LEU A 64 -18.13 -14.11 1.85
N LEU A 65 -19.27 -13.81 2.49
CA LEU A 65 -20.43 -14.70 2.46
C LEU A 65 -21.04 -14.82 1.06
N ASP A 66 -21.03 -13.74 0.27
CA ASP A 66 -21.50 -13.79 -1.12
C ASP A 66 -20.60 -14.69 -1.99
N VAL A 67 -19.30 -14.70 -1.70
CA VAL A 67 -18.33 -15.59 -2.35
C VAL A 67 -18.59 -17.03 -1.92
N PHE A 68 -18.88 -17.28 -0.64
CA PHE A 68 -19.25 -18.62 -0.17
C PHE A 68 -20.50 -19.13 -0.88
N GLU A 69 -21.54 -18.31 -1.06
CA GLU A 69 -22.74 -18.71 -1.81
C GLU A 69 -22.42 -19.04 -3.26
N LYS A 70 -21.64 -18.20 -3.95
CA LYS A 70 -21.24 -18.47 -5.35
C LYS A 70 -20.49 -19.80 -5.46
N VAL A 71 -19.48 -20.02 -4.62
CA VAL A 71 -18.70 -21.27 -4.60
C VAL A 71 -19.58 -22.46 -4.19
N HIS A 72 -20.54 -22.26 -3.29
CA HIS A 72 -21.48 -23.31 -2.90
C HIS A 72 -22.37 -23.74 -4.08
N ASP A 73 -22.87 -22.78 -4.85
CA ASP A 73 -23.80 -22.99 -5.96
C ASP A 73 -23.09 -23.54 -7.21
N THR A 74 -21.92 -23.00 -7.56
CA THR A 74 -21.17 -23.43 -8.76
C THR A 74 -20.27 -24.64 -8.50
N GLY A 75 -19.73 -24.77 -7.28
CA GLY A 75 -18.67 -25.72 -6.95
C GLY A 75 -17.27 -25.28 -7.40
N ASP A 76 -17.17 -24.22 -8.20
CA ASP A 76 -15.90 -23.71 -8.71
C ASP A 76 -15.17 -22.89 -7.64
N PRO A 77 -13.85 -23.07 -7.46
CA PRO A 77 -13.06 -22.21 -6.58
C PRO A 77 -13.08 -20.76 -7.04
N LEU A 78 -13.15 -19.84 -6.09
CA LEU A 78 -13.08 -18.40 -6.35
C LEU A 78 -12.00 -17.74 -5.50
N GLU A 79 -11.34 -16.75 -6.10
CA GLU A 79 -10.37 -15.92 -5.41
C GLU A 79 -10.93 -14.50 -5.31
N MET A 80 -10.96 -13.98 -4.08
CA MET A 80 -11.34 -12.61 -3.82
C MET A 80 -10.17 -11.69 -4.17
N PRO A 81 -10.41 -10.55 -4.85
CA PRO A 81 -9.38 -9.53 -4.95
C PRO A 81 -8.99 -9.05 -3.55
N ILE A 82 -7.79 -8.49 -3.42
CA ILE A 82 -7.39 -7.88 -2.15
C ILE A 82 -8.41 -6.81 -1.79
N LYS A 83 -9.03 -6.97 -0.62
CA LYS A 83 -10.08 -6.08 -0.16
C LYS A 83 -9.77 -5.61 1.25
N GLY A 84 -9.92 -4.30 1.43
CA GLY A 84 -9.87 -3.66 2.74
C GLY A 84 -11.23 -3.75 3.44
N TYR A 85 -11.25 -3.98 4.74
CA TYR A 85 -12.43 -3.75 5.58
C TYR A 85 -12.02 -3.15 6.92
N VAL A 86 -12.91 -2.32 7.46
CA VAL A 86 -12.69 -1.64 8.73
C VAL A 86 -12.98 -2.63 9.85
N VAL A 87 -12.03 -2.85 10.76
CA VAL A 87 -12.25 -3.68 11.96
C VAL A 87 -12.61 -2.85 13.19
N ASP A 88 -12.10 -1.63 13.26
CA ASP A 88 -12.38 -0.63 14.30
C ASP A 88 -12.37 0.77 13.67
N ASN A 89 -12.87 1.79 14.36
CA ASN A 89 -12.98 3.19 13.88
C ASN A 89 -11.72 3.81 13.22
N LYS A 90 -10.55 3.16 13.28
CA LYS A 90 -9.29 3.63 12.69
C LYS A 90 -8.50 2.59 11.91
N THR A 91 -8.85 1.31 12.00
CA THR A 91 -8.00 0.23 11.47
C THR A 91 -8.68 -0.44 10.29
N THR A 92 -8.03 -0.39 9.13
CA THR A 92 -8.44 -1.15 7.94
C THR A 92 -7.49 -2.34 7.76
N LEU A 93 -8.04 -3.55 7.68
CA LEU A 93 -7.28 -4.75 7.36
C LEU A 93 -7.46 -5.09 5.89
N TYR A 94 -6.38 -5.50 5.24
CA TYR A 94 -6.39 -5.94 3.85
C TYR A 94 -6.21 -7.45 3.80
N ARG A 95 -7.13 -8.14 3.11
CA ARG A 95 -7.16 -9.60 3.00
C ARG A 95 -7.43 -10.01 1.56
N THR A 96 -6.80 -11.09 1.12
CA THR A 96 -7.25 -11.89 -0.03
C THR A 96 -7.67 -13.26 0.46
N ASN A 97 -8.74 -13.82 -0.12
CA ASN A 97 -9.28 -15.12 0.25
C ASN A 97 -9.42 -15.98 -1.01
N ARG A 98 -8.88 -17.20 -0.97
CA ARG A 98 -9.17 -18.24 -1.94
C ARG A 98 -10.14 -19.23 -1.30
N VAL A 99 -11.33 -19.31 -1.88
CA VAL A 99 -12.45 -20.11 -1.39
C VAL A 99 -12.69 -21.29 -2.31
N GLN A 100 -12.89 -22.47 -1.74
CA GLN A 100 -13.25 -23.68 -2.49
C GLN A 100 -14.27 -24.53 -1.74
N LYS A 101 -15.07 -25.29 -2.48
CA LYS A 101 -15.98 -26.30 -1.93
C LYS A 101 -15.30 -27.66 -1.94
N LEU A 102 -15.34 -28.37 -0.82
CA LEU A 102 -14.93 -29.77 -0.73
C LEU A 102 -16.05 -30.70 -1.20
N SER A 103 -15.69 -31.93 -1.58
CA SER A 103 -16.65 -32.97 -1.98
C SER A 103 -17.69 -33.29 -0.90
N CYS A 104 -17.35 -33.10 0.38
CA CYS A 104 -18.27 -33.23 1.51
C CYS A 104 -19.22 -32.04 1.71
N GLY A 105 -19.15 -31.01 0.86
CA GLY A 105 -20.00 -29.82 0.90
C GLY A 105 -19.51 -28.72 1.83
N LEU A 106 -18.41 -28.93 2.57
CA LEU A 106 -17.76 -27.89 3.37
C LEU A 106 -17.09 -26.85 2.48
N ILE A 107 -17.08 -25.60 2.94
CA ILE A 107 -16.36 -24.51 2.30
C ILE A 107 -15.03 -24.32 3.03
N VAL A 108 -13.94 -24.19 2.30
CA VAL A 108 -12.62 -23.86 2.84
C VAL A 108 -12.23 -22.49 2.32
N SER A 109 -11.80 -21.61 3.22
CA SER A 109 -11.12 -20.36 2.87
C SER A 109 -9.67 -20.42 3.32
N VAL A 110 -8.76 -20.12 2.40
CA VAL A 110 -7.35 -19.86 2.69
C VAL A 110 -7.10 -18.38 2.42
N TYR A 111 -6.51 -17.67 3.37
CA TYR A 111 -6.35 -16.23 3.24
C TYR A 111 -5.01 -15.74 3.77
N SER A 112 -4.58 -14.59 3.25
CA SER A 112 -3.36 -13.90 3.67
C SER A 112 -3.65 -12.48 4.15
N ASP A 113 -2.82 -12.02 5.09
CA ASP A 113 -2.78 -10.63 5.54
C ASP A 113 -1.91 -9.79 4.60
N GLU A 114 -2.54 -8.95 3.79
CA GLU A 114 -1.87 -8.07 2.84
C GLU A 114 -1.65 -6.66 3.40
N SER A 115 -1.98 -6.41 4.67
CA SER A 115 -1.94 -5.06 5.26
C SER A 115 -0.52 -4.50 5.29
N LYS A 116 0.49 -5.34 5.53
CA LYS A 116 1.91 -4.93 5.47
C LYS A 116 2.36 -4.61 4.05
N LEU A 117 1.92 -5.39 3.07
CA LEU A 117 2.25 -5.12 1.67
C LEU A 117 1.65 -3.77 1.24
N PHE A 118 0.39 -3.52 1.59
CA PHE A 118 -0.27 -2.25 1.32
C PHE A 118 0.38 -1.07 2.03
N SER A 119 0.86 -1.22 3.26
CA SER A 119 1.58 -0.13 3.93
C SER A 119 2.91 0.20 3.25
N TYR A 120 3.62 -0.80 2.72
CA TYR A 120 4.82 -0.56 1.92
C TYR A 120 4.50 0.11 0.59
N ILE A 121 3.43 -0.30 -0.10
CA ILE A 121 3.00 0.32 -1.35
C ILE A 121 2.67 1.80 -1.12
N ASN A 122 1.83 2.11 -0.12
CA ASN A 122 1.49 3.49 0.21
C ASN A 122 2.74 4.33 0.54
N LYS A 123 3.69 3.75 1.28
CA LYS A 123 4.95 4.42 1.59
C LYS A 123 5.77 4.74 0.34
N ILE A 124 5.85 3.79 -0.61
CA ILE A 124 6.55 3.99 -1.88
C ILE A 124 5.84 5.07 -2.73
N GLU A 125 4.51 5.08 -2.73
CA GLU A 125 3.72 6.10 -3.44
C GLU A 125 3.96 7.50 -2.87
N ASP A 126 3.94 7.64 -1.54
CA ASP A 126 4.25 8.90 -0.85
C ASP A 126 5.68 9.38 -1.17
N GLU A 127 6.66 8.48 -1.15
CA GLU A 127 8.06 8.79 -1.50
C GLU A 127 8.21 9.21 -2.97
N ASN A 128 7.53 8.54 -3.90
CA ASN A 128 7.52 8.90 -5.31
C ASN A 128 6.86 10.26 -5.58
N GLU A 129 5.81 10.60 -4.84
CA GLU A 129 5.17 11.92 -4.95
C GLU A 129 6.13 13.03 -4.51
N ILE A 130 6.83 12.84 -3.40
CA ILE A 130 7.85 13.79 -2.92
C ILE A 130 8.97 13.95 -3.95
N LEU A 131 9.45 12.85 -4.51
CA LEU A 131 10.49 12.87 -5.53
C LEU A 131 10.05 13.62 -6.79
N SER A 132 8.83 13.34 -7.27
CA SER A 132 8.26 14.00 -8.45
C SER A 132 8.16 15.52 -8.25
N ARG A 133 7.66 15.97 -7.10
CA ARG A 133 7.60 17.39 -6.75
C ARG A 133 8.99 18.04 -6.70
N ALA A 134 10.01 17.32 -6.23
CA ALA A 134 11.39 17.82 -6.21
C ALA A 134 12.00 17.93 -7.63
N LEU A 135 11.68 17.00 -8.53
CA LEU A 135 12.09 17.03 -9.93
C LEU A 135 11.44 18.20 -10.69
N ASP A 136 10.14 18.42 -10.49
CA ASP A 136 9.42 19.56 -11.08
C ASP A 136 10.01 20.89 -10.59
N TYR A 137 10.27 20.97 -9.28
CA TYR A 137 10.91 22.14 -8.68
C TYR A 137 12.29 22.44 -9.32
N THR A 138 13.11 21.40 -9.52
CA THR A 138 14.42 21.52 -10.18
C THR A 138 14.27 21.99 -11.63
N SER A 139 13.38 21.34 -12.39
CA SER A 139 13.22 21.56 -13.82
C SER A 139 12.75 22.97 -14.16
N HIS A 140 11.85 23.56 -13.37
CA HIS A 140 11.35 24.91 -13.62
C HIS A 140 12.21 26.00 -12.98
N ASN A 141 12.66 25.80 -11.74
CA ASN A 141 13.25 26.92 -10.98
C ASN A 141 14.76 27.01 -11.08
N LEU A 142 15.48 25.88 -11.20
CA LEU A 142 16.94 25.91 -11.31
C LEU A 142 17.38 26.10 -12.75
N ARG A 143 16.68 25.45 -13.69
CA ARG A 143 16.99 25.55 -15.13
C ARG A 143 16.89 26.98 -15.65
N GLY A 144 15.87 27.74 -15.24
CA GLY A 144 15.67 29.12 -15.71
C GLY A 144 16.82 30.06 -15.34
N ASP A 145 17.20 30.07 -14.05
CA ASP A 145 18.31 30.88 -13.55
C ASP A 145 19.64 30.46 -14.20
N LEU A 146 19.87 29.14 -14.36
CA LEU A 146 21.07 28.60 -14.99
C LEU A 146 21.17 28.97 -16.47
N SER A 147 20.07 28.82 -17.22
CA SER A 147 20.02 29.13 -18.66
C SER A 147 20.29 30.61 -18.90
N THR A 148 19.73 31.47 -18.05
CA THR A 148 19.98 32.92 -18.11
C THR A 148 21.45 33.22 -17.86
N SER A 149 22.04 32.65 -16.80
CA SER A 149 23.45 32.88 -16.50
C SER A 149 24.39 32.35 -17.59
N LEU A 150 24.12 31.18 -18.16
CA LEU A 150 24.88 30.63 -19.28
C LEU A 150 24.79 31.52 -20.53
N GLY A 151 23.58 32.00 -20.87
CA GLY A 151 23.40 32.92 -22.00
C GLY A 151 24.17 34.23 -21.83
N VAL A 152 24.30 34.74 -20.60
CA VAL A 152 25.14 35.92 -20.32
C VAL A 152 26.62 35.63 -20.57
N PHE A 153 27.12 34.47 -20.16
CA PHE A 153 28.51 34.09 -20.45
C PHE A 153 28.76 33.93 -21.96
N GLU A 154 27.82 33.31 -22.69
CA GLU A 154 27.90 33.17 -24.15
C GLU A 154 27.91 34.53 -24.86
N LEU A 155 27.15 35.52 -24.36
CA LEU A 155 27.20 36.90 -24.88
C LEU A 155 28.59 37.52 -24.74
N PHE A 156 29.29 37.28 -23.62
CA PHE A 156 30.66 37.78 -23.43
C PHE A 156 31.69 37.11 -24.35
N GLU A 157 31.42 35.89 -24.83
CA GLU A 157 32.28 35.18 -25.77
C GLU A 157 32.03 35.61 -27.23
N THR A 158 30.83 36.12 -27.53
CA THR A 158 30.37 36.38 -28.91
C THR A 158 30.36 37.85 -29.31
N VAL A 159 30.23 38.76 -28.34
CA VAL A 159 30.09 40.20 -28.58
C VAL A 159 31.02 40.99 -27.66
N ASP A 160 31.58 42.09 -28.17
CA ASP A 160 32.37 43.01 -27.35
C ASP A 160 31.41 43.93 -26.56
N VAL A 161 31.30 43.69 -25.26
CA VAL A 161 30.31 44.33 -24.37
C VAL A 161 30.96 45.50 -23.62
N SER A 162 30.26 46.63 -23.50
CA SER A 162 30.81 47.80 -22.80
C SER A 162 31.10 47.49 -21.32
N PRO A 163 32.03 48.21 -20.67
CA PRO A 163 32.29 48.02 -19.25
C PRO A 163 31.04 48.20 -18.36
N GLU A 164 30.15 49.15 -18.67
CA GLU A 164 28.91 49.36 -17.90
C GLU A 164 27.91 48.21 -18.09
N GLU A 165 27.75 47.72 -19.31
CA GLU A 165 26.88 46.59 -19.64
C GLU A 165 27.40 45.29 -19.01
N LYS A 166 28.72 45.07 -19.04
CA LYS A 166 29.36 43.91 -18.41
C LYS A 166 29.12 43.87 -16.91
N TYR A 167 29.22 45.02 -16.22
CA TYR A 167 28.91 45.12 -14.80
C TYR A 167 27.44 44.74 -14.51
N THR A 168 26.51 45.19 -15.35
CA THR A 168 25.08 44.94 -15.20
C THR A 168 24.75 43.46 -15.40
N LEU A 169 25.31 42.84 -16.45
CA LEU A 169 25.13 41.43 -16.76
C LEU A 169 25.76 40.50 -15.71
N LEU A 170 26.96 40.84 -15.20
CA LEU A 170 27.57 40.09 -14.09
C LEU A 170 26.74 40.16 -12.81
N ARG A 171 26.05 41.27 -12.55
CA ARG A 171 25.12 41.37 -11.42
C ARG A 171 23.92 40.43 -11.58
N VAL A 172 23.35 40.30 -12.78
CA VAL A 172 22.28 39.34 -13.07
C VAL A 172 22.75 37.91 -12.82
N VAL A 173 23.94 37.55 -13.29
CA VAL A 173 24.54 36.23 -13.04
C VAL A 173 24.70 35.98 -11.53
N LYS A 174 25.23 36.96 -10.79
CA LYS A 174 25.40 36.85 -9.34
C LYS A 174 24.06 36.63 -8.63
N GLU A 175 23.05 37.43 -8.93
CA GLU A 175 21.70 37.30 -8.35
C GLU A 175 21.07 35.93 -8.67
N ASN A 176 21.29 35.41 -9.89
CA ASN A 176 20.82 34.09 -10.28
C ASN A 176 21.54 32.97 -9.52
N LEU A 177 22.86 33.07 -9.33
CA LEU A 177 23.63 32.09 -8.55
C LEU A 177 23.20 32.08 -7.07
N GLU A 178 22.94 33.24 -6.47
CA GLU A 178 22.41 33.36 -5.09
C GLU A 178 21.00 32.75 -4.97
N LYS A 179 20.15 32.95 -5.98
CA LYS A 179 18.83 32.31 -6.05
C LYS A 179 18.94 30.80 -6.19
N ILE A 180 19.84 30.30 -7.04
CA ILE A 180 20.11 28.87 -7.22
C ILE A 180 20.54 28.24 -5.88
N ASP A 181 21.46 28.85 -5.16
CA ASP A 181 21.93 28.38 -3.85
C ASP A 181 20.77 28.26 -2.84
N THR A 182 19.94 29.30 -2.75
CA THR A 182 18.74 29.31 -1.90
C THR A 182 17.75 28.21 -2.31
N LYS A 183 17.54 28.02 -3.62
CA LYS A 183 16.63 27.01 -4.16
C LYS A 183 17.15 25.58 -3.92
N ILE A 184 18.46 25.34 -4.04
CA ILE A 184 19.11 24.07 -3.71
C ILE A 184 18.88 23.74 -2.23
N HIS A 185 19.05 24.71 -1.32
CA HIS A 185 18.75 24.51 0.10
C HIS A 185 17.29 24.09 0.34
N ARG A 186 16.34 24.70 -0.38
CA ARG A 186 14.92 24.32 -0.30
C ARG A 186 14.67 22.91 -0.83
N LEU A 187 15.31 22.53 -1.93
CA LEU A 187 15.21 21.19 -2.51
C LEU A 187 15.74 20.12 -1.54
N VAL A 188 16.92 20.34 -0.97
CA VAL A 188 17.49 19.42 0.04
C VAL A 188 16.54 19.26 1.22
N ARG A 189 15.89 20.35 1.67
CA ARG A 189 14.89 20.30 2.75
C ARG A 189 13.62 19.53 2.37
N LEU A 190 13.16 19.62 1.12
CA LEU A 190 12.01 18.85 0.64
C LEU A 190 12.31 17.34 0.65
N LEU A 191 13.49 16.96 0.15
CA LEU A 191 13.95 15.57 0.15
C LEU A 191 14.21 15.06 1.58
N SER A 192 14.81 15.86 2.45
CA SER A 192 15.10 15.46 3.83
C SER A 192 13.85 15.37 4.71
N LYS A 193 12.83 16.20 4.46
CA LYS A 193 11.53 16.05 5.13
C LYS A 193 10.87 14.71 4.81
N GLY A 194 10.93 14.26 3.57
CA GLY A 194 10.47 12.91 3.18
C GLY A 194 11.22 11.80 3.92
N ILE A 195 12.52 11.99 4.19
CA ILE A 195 13.34 11.04 4.96
C ILE A 195 13.02 11.09 6.47
N SER A 196 12.67 12.25 7.02
CA SER A 196 12.45 12.42 8.46
C SER A 196 11.08 11.98 8.99
N VAL A 197 10.07 11.82 8.12
CA VAL A 197 8.77 11.21 8.51
C VAL A 197 8.92 9.68 8.68
N ASN A 198 10.04 9.12 8.27
CA ASN A 198 10.32 7.68 8.26
C ASN A 198 11.12 7.16 9.47
N ASN A 199 11.34 7.96 10.52
CA ASN A 199 11.98 7.55 11.79
C ASN A 199 11.06 7.76 12.99
#